data_AF-A0A386PT67-F1
#
_entry.id   AF-A0A386PT67-F1
#
_cell.length_a   1.000
_cell.length_b   1.000
_cell.length_c   1.000
_cell.angle_alpha   90.00
_cell.angle_beta   90.00
_cell.angle_gamma   90.00
#
_symmetry.space_group_name_H-M   'P 1'
#
loop_
_entity.id
_entity.type
_entity.pdbx_description
1 polymer ?
#
loop_
_entity_poly.entity_id
_entity_poly.type
_entity_poly.pdbx_seq_one_letter_code
_entity_poly.pdbx_strand_id
1 'polypeptide(L)'
;MNIKDFKNITDNQIKGLTIVPLRTGSSKTYTAMDFVSQSNNSKYDRIIYITNKNNNLPIEELRAAFKRNQSEKSSFKNKVLIVKSNFDSIVENLPKANVPSMFQSNTYHKLIKQIDIYINHSGNDKDDDLQKFARSYIENGIDSGRGLEKEFRHEIYTKLRHFAIKQLENSDSNLSIKEYMLKTVREDKSFRWISSVFPTIFIEDYQILMMNTSKFLTSYSTIVGGPQQFLTNKVIINNALIIIDEFDQTKKVILRKIEDQAIRNIGDLFKDFQGFQQVFDCKISEDLKKLQSPKMIESFEDIKKKYVEIKNKYHTNANWYLNERNTVHEFMFFDGKVNTFLNNDSKKDCTVLIIQITQKYL
;
A
#
# COMPACT_ATOMS: atom_id res chain seq x y z
N MET A 1 1.81 -25.59 -22.93
CA MET A 1 0.53 -25.45 -22.22
C MET A 1 -0.38 -24.59 -23.05
N ASN A 2 -1.58 -25.08 -23.34
CA ASN A 2 -2.58 -24.37 -24.11
C ASN A 2 -3.59 -23.70 -23.16
N ILE A 3 -4.53 -22.93 -23.72
CA ILE A 3 -5.56 -22.25 -22.94
C ILE A 3 -6.52 -23.21 -22.21
N LYS A 4 -6.71 -24.43 -22.72
CA LYS A 4 -7.57 -25.46 -22.09
C LYS A 4 -6.99 -25.93 -20.76
N ASP A 5 -5.66 -26.03 -20.68
CA ASP A 5 -4.97 -26.39 -19.45
C ASP A 5 -5.24 -25.35 -18.35
N PHE A 6 -5.20 -24.04 -18.70
CA PHE A 6 -5.54 -22.96 -17.76
C PHE A 6 -7.00 -23.05 -17.31
N LYS A 7 -7.93 -23.25 -18.25
CA LYS A 7 -9.36 -23.41 -17.94
C LYS A 7 -9.60 -24.59 -17.02
N ASN A 8 -9.01 -25.75 -17.30
CA ASN A 8 -9.13 -26.94 -16.45
C ASN A 8 -8.63 -26.68 -15.01
N ILE A 9 -7.49 -25.99 -14.86
CA ILE A 9 -6.98 -25.62 -13.53
C ILE A 9 -7.96 -24.69 -12.82
N THR A 10 -8.41 -23.63 -13.50
CA THR A 10 -9.32 -22.67 -12.90
C THR A 10 -10.68 -23.27 -12.61
N ASP A 11 -11.19 -24.16 -13.45
CA ASP A 11 -12.53 -24.76 -13.33
C ASP A 11 -12.60 -25.80 -12.20
N ASN A 12 -11.55 -26.61 -12.04
CA ASN A 12 -11.48 -27.65 -11.02
C ASN A 12 -11.05 -27.14 -9.64
N GLN A 13 -10.58 -25.89 -9.53
CA GLN A 13 -10.23 -25.29 -8.25
C GLN A 13 -11.25 -24.25 -7.79
N ILE A 14 -11.66 -24.40 -6.53
CA ILE A 14 -12.60 -23.48 -5.87
C ILE A 14 -11.82 -22.31 -5.27
N LYS A 15 -10.76 -22.57 -4.49
CA LYS A 15 -9.86 -21.58 -3.87
C LYS A 15 -8.49 -22.22 -3.60
N GLY A 16 -7.40 -21.45 -3.66
CA GLY A 16 -6.07 -21.90 -3.26
C GLY A 16 -4.93 -21.35 -4.13
N LEU A 17 -3.71 -21.80 -3.82
CA LEU A 17 -2.52 -21.53 -4.62
C LEU A 17 -2.22 -22.73 -5.51
N THR A 18 -2.05 -22.49 -6.81
CA THR A 18 -1.60 -23.51 -7.76
C THR A 18 -0.32 -23.11 -8.44
N ILE A 19 0.65 -24.01 -8.36
CA ILE A 19 1.91 -23.90 -9.07
C ILE A 19 1.74 -24.64 -10.40
N VAL A 20 1.96 -23.94 -11.50
CA VAL A 20 1.92 -24.52 -12.84
C VAL A 20 3.36 -24.67 -13.33
N PRO A 21 3.96 -25.87 -13.23
CA PRO A 21 5.33 -26.11 -13.67
C PRO A 21 5.36 -26.11 -15.20
N LEU A 22 5.96 -25.08 -15.80
CA LEU A 22 6.04 -24.95 -17.24
C LEU A 22 7.51 -24.82 -17.66
N ARG A 23 7.91 -25.45 -18.76
CA ARG A 23 9.28 -25.34 -19.31
C ARG A 23 9.51 -23.93 -19.88
N THR A 24 10.68 -23.34 -19.69
CA THR A 24 11.08 -22.06 -20.33
C THR A 24 10.95 -22.15 -21.86
N GLY A 25 10.55 -21.05 -22.52
CA GLY A 25 10.36 -21.01 -23.99
C GLY A 25 9.01 -21.52 -24.53
N SER A 26 8.05 -21.88 -23.68
CA SER A 26 6.78 -22.53 -24.10
C SER A 26 5.58 -21.58 -24.34
N SER A 27 5.82 -20.34 -24.78
CA SER A 27 4.78 -19.32 -25.05
C SER A 27 3.80 -19.08 -23.89
N LYS A 28 4.24 -19.27 -22.64
CA LYS A 28 3.37 -19.25 -21.45
C LYS A 28 2.67 -17.91 -21.25
N THR A 29 3.44 -16.82 -21.35
CA THR A 29 2.95 -15.45 -21.20
C THR A 29 1.89 -15.16 -22.25
N TYR A 30 2.12 -15.62 -23.50
CA TYR A 30 1.15 -15.52 -24.58
C TYR A 30 -0.17 -16.25 -24.24
N THR A 31 -0.09 -17.52 -23.82
CA THR A 31 -1.28 -18.31 -23.44
C THR A 31 -2.01 -17.71 -22.23
N ALA A 32 -1.28 -17.21 -21.24
CA ALA A 32 -1.85 -16.54 -20.09
C ALA A 32 -2.58 -15.25 -20.51
N MET A 33 -2.02 -14.46 -21.43
CA MET A 33 -2.69 -13.26 -21.93
C MET A 33 -3.93 -13.57 -22.77
N ASP A 34 -3.89 -14.63 -23.58
CA ASP A 34 -5.10 -15.11 -24.28
C ASP A 34 -6.17 -15.52 -23.26
N PHE A 35 -5.81 -16.27 -22.21
CA PHE A 35 -6.73 -16.61 -21.12
C PHE A 35 -7.31 -15.35 -20.46
N VAL A 36 -6.47 -14.40 -20.04
CA VAL A 36 -6.88 -13.15 -19.37
C VAL A 36 -7.81 -12.30 -20.23
N SER A 37 -7.55 -12.24 -21.55
CA SER A 37 -8.41 -11.49 -22.47
C SER A 37 -9.75 -12.17 -22.75
N GLN A 38 -9.81 -13.51 -22.67
CA GLN A 38 -11.02 -14.29 -22.86
C GLN A 38 -11.84 -14.48 -21.59
N SER A 39 -11.24 -14.29 -20.42
CA SER A 39 -11.93 -14.31 -19.14
C SER A 39 -12.79 -13.05 -18.96
N ASN A 40 -13.74 -12.88 -19.89
CA ASN A 40 -14.99 -12.13 -19.73
C ASN A 40 -16.00 -12.87 -18.85
N ASN A 41 -15.64 -14.05 -18.30
CA ASN A 41 -16.58 -14.93 -17.64
C ASN A 41 -16.65 -14.69 -16.13
N SER A 42 -17.88 -14.38 -15.70
CA SER A 42 -18.58 -14.47 -14.40
C SER A 42 -17.96 -15.19 -13.19
N LYS A 43 -16.88 -15.97 -13.33
CA LYS A 43 -16.28 -16.73 -12.23
C LYS A 43 -15.49 -15.85 -11.27
N TYR A 44 -14.74 -14.88 -11.80
CA TYR A 44 -13.90 -13.99 -11.00
C TYR A 44 -14.32 -12.55 -11.20
N ASP A 45 -14.43 -11.81 -10.09
CA ASP A 45 -14.79 -10.39 -10.12
C ASP A 45 -13.60 -9.55 -10.64
N ARG A 46 -12.38 -10.07 -10.45
CA ARG A 46 -11.14 -9.40 -10.82
C ARG A 46 -10.03 -10.38 -11.19
N ILE A 47 -9.16 -9.94 -12.11
CA ILE A 47 -7.91 -10.61 -12.43
C ILE A 47 -6.77 -9.67 -12.09
N ILE A 48 -5.78 -10.15 -11.34
CA ILE A 48 -4.59 -9.40 -10.96
C ILE A 48 -3.39 -10.13 -11.53
N TYR A 49 -2.70 -9.51 -12.48
CA TYR A 49 -1.47 -10.04 -13.05
C TYR A 49 -0.27 -9.32 -12.45
N ILE A 50 0.64 -10.07 -11.83
CA ILE A 50 1.87 -9.56 -11.25
C ILE A 50 3.12 -10.18 -11.86
N THR A 51 4.15 -9.35 -12.02
CA THR A 51 5.49 -9.73 -12.47
C THR A 51 6.54 -8.97 -11.66
N ASN A 52 7.81 -9.36 -11.72
CA ASN A 52 8.84 -8.73 -10.88
C ASN A 52 9.31 -7.36 -11.38
N LYS A 53 9.24 -7.10 -12.69
CA LYS A 53 9.70 -5.83 -13.30
C LYS A 53 8.60 -5.21 -14.15
N ASN A 54 8.46 -3.88 -14.09
CA ASN A 54 7.49 -3.16 -14.94
C ASN A 54 7.69 -3.44 -16.43
N ASN A 55 8.95 -3.54 -16.89
CA ASN A 55 9.29 -3.81 -18.29
C ASN A 55 8.93 -5.24 -18.72
N ASN A 56 8.66 -6.14 -17.76
CA ASN A 56 8.24 -7.51 -18.03
C ASN A 56 6.71 -7.66 -18.05
N LEU A 57 5.96 -6.55 -17.87
CA LEU A 57 4.50 -6.61 -17.99
C LEU A 57 4.11 -6.85 -19.45
N PRO A 58 3.39 -7.94 -19.77
CA PRO A 58 3.04 -8.31 -21.14
C PRO A 58 1.85 -7.51 -21.69
N ILE A 59 1.99 -6.18 -21.67
CA ILE A 59 0.93 -5.24 -22.02
C ILE A 59 0.58 -5.34 -23.51
N GLU A 60 1.59 -5.44 -24.37
CA GLU A 60 1.37 -5.53 -25.82
C GLU A 60 0.82 -6.90 -26.22
N GLU A 61 1.25 -7.97 -25.54
CA GLU A 61 0.71 -9.31 -25.71
C GLU A 61 -0.76 -9.37 -25.28
N LEU A 62 -1.12 -8.72 -24.17
CA LEU A 62 -2.51 -8.61 -23.75
C LEU A 62 -3.33 -7.79 -24.74
N ARG A 63 -2.81 -6.64 -25.21
CA ARG A 63 -3.47 -5.84 -26.25
C ARG A 63 -3.69 -6.65 -27.54
N ALA A 64 -2.70 -7.45 -27.94
CA ALA A 64 -2.81 -8.34 -29.08
C ALA A 64 -3.85 -9.44 -28.84
N ALA A 65 -3.93 -9.98 -27.62
CA ALA A 65 -4.94 -10.97 -27.23
C ALA A 65 -6.37 -10.42 -27.32
N PHE A 66 -6.61 -9.20 -26.81
CA PHE A 66 -7.91 -8.52 -26.96
C PHE A 66 -8.30 -8.34 -28.44
N LYS A 67 -7.34 -7.94 -29.29
CA LYS A 67 -7.57 -7.82 -30.74
C LYS A 67 -7.91 -9.16 -31.41
N ARG A 68 -7.17 -10.22 -31.08
CA ARG A 68 -7.40 -11.57 -31.63
C ARG A 68 -8.77 -12.11 -31.25
N ASN A 69 -9.21 -11.87 -30.02
CA ASN A 69 -10.48 -12.37 -29.49
C ASN A 69 -11.68 -11.48 -29.84
N GLN A 70 -11.56 -10.60 -30.84
CA GLN A 70 -12.61 -9.65 -31.30
C GLN A 70 -13.27 -8.84 -30.18
N SER A 71 -12.55 -8.65 -29.07
CA SER A 71 -12.97 -7.71 -28.04
C SER A 71 -12.58 -6.32 -28.54
N GLU A 72 -13.57 -5.44 -28.71
CA GLU A 72 -13.35 -4.11 -29.26
C GLU A 72 -12.18 -3.38 -28.55
N LYS A 73 -11.47 -2.49 -29.26
CA LYS A 73 -10.38 -1.68 -28.66
C LYS A 73 -10.87 -0.84 -27.47
N SER A 74 -12.15 -0.45 -27.47
CA SER A 74 -12.89 0.16 -26.35
C SER A 74 -12.89 -0.74 -25.10
N SER A 75 -12.94 -2.06 -25.26
CA SER A 75 -12.93 -3.04 -24.19
C SER A 75 -11.58 -3.14 -23.48
N PHE A 76 -10.42 -2.94 -24.14
CA PHE A 76 -9.14 -3.02 -23.41
C PHE A 76 -8.99 -1.86 -22.42
N LYS A 77 -9.18 -0.63 -22.89
CA LYS A 77 -8.98 0.58 -22.07
C LYS A 77 -9.94 0.64 -20.88
N ASN A 78 -11.16 0.13 -21.04
CA ASN A 78 -12.16 0.16 -19.98
C ASN A 78 -12.03 -1.02 -18.99
N LYS A 79 -11.34 -2.11 -19.38
CA LYS A 79 -11.19 -3.31 -18.52
C LYS A 79 -9.83 -3.42 -17.86
N VAL A 80 -8.77 -2.88 -18.47
CA VAL A 80 -7.39 -3.08 -18.03
C VAL A 80 -6.81 -1.79 -17.44
N LEU A 81 -6.33 -1.88 -16.20
CA LEU A 81 -5.53 -0.83 -15.56
C LEU A 81 -4.12 -1.33 -15.27
N ILE A 82 -3.13 -0.58 -15.76
CA ILE A 82 -1.73 -0.75 -15.36
C ILE A 82 -1.50 0.11 -14.12
N VAL A 83 -1.30 -0.52 -12.97
CA VAL A 83 -1.09 0.19 -11.71
C VAL A 83 0.38 0.53 -11.55
N LYS A 84 0.70 1.81 -11.75
CA LYS A 84 2.04 2.37 -11.62
C LYS A 84 2.27 2.95 -10.21
N SER A 85 3.52 3.28 -9.89
CA SER A 85 3.81 4.11 -8.71
C SER A 85 3.21 5.51 -8.91
N ASN A 86 2.98 6.24 -7.82
CA ASN A 86 2.48 7.62 -7.93
C ASN A 86 3.47 8.50 -8.72
N PHE A 87 4.76 8.28 -8.49
CA PHE A 87 5.84 8.93 -9.22
C PHE A 87 5.78 8.65 -10.73
N ASP A 88 5.76 7.38 -11.14
CA ASP A 88 5.74 7.04 -12.56
C ASP A 88 4.45 7.57 -13.22
N SER A 89 3.31 7.50 -12.52
CA SER A 89 2.04 8.02 -13.01
C SER A 89 2.08 9.52 -13.25
N ILE A 90 2.70 10.29 -12.34
CA ILE A 90 2.74 11.75 -12.46
C ILE A 90 3.74 12.21 -13.51
N VAL A 91 4.93 11.60 -13.56
CA VAL A 91 5.96 11.90 -14.57
C VAL A 91 5.44 11.62 -15.98
N GLU A 92 4.72 10.52 -16.18
CA GLU A 92 4.26 10.11 -17.50
C GLU A 92 3.04 10.89 -18.01
N ASN A 93 2.11 11.23 -17.11
CA ASN A 93 0.78 11.71 -17.49
C ASN A 93 0.57 13.20 -17.22
N LEU A 94 1.19 13.79 -16.19
CA LEU A 94 0.97 15.20 -15.85
C LEU A 94 1.42 16.16 -16.97
N PRO A 95 2.60 15.98 -17.62
CA PRO A 95 3.01 16.86 -18.72
C PRO A 95 2.09 16.81 -19.95
N LYS A 96 1.32 15.73 -20.11
CA LYS A 96 0.38 15.52 -21.23
C LYS A 96 -1.04 15.95 -20.90
N ALA A 97 -1.32 16.28 -19.64
CA ALA A 97 -2.65 16.60 -19.18
C ALA A 97 -2.98 18.08 -19.44
N ASN A 98 -4.19 18.36 -19.91
CA ASN A 98 -4.70 19.72 -19.97
C ASN A 98 -5.23 20.12 -18.58
N VAL A 99 -4.34 20.60 -17.71
CA VAL A 99 -4.64 21.00 -16.33
C VAL A 99 -5.24 22.42 -16.33
N PRO A 100 -6.49 22.62 -15.88
CA PRO A 100 -7.11 23.94 -15.83
C PRO A 100 -6.37 24.92 -14.92
N SER A 101 -6.45 26.22 -15.22
CA SER A 101 -5.76 27.29 -14.48
C SER A 101 -6.03 27.27 -12.97
N MET A 102 -7.24 26.88 -12.55
CA MET A 102 -7.58 26.73 -11.13
C MET A 102 -6.71 25.69 -10.37
N PHE A 103 -6.00 24.80 -11.07
CA PHE A 103 -5.08 23.82 -10.49
C PHE A 103 -3.60 24.14 -10.76
N GLN A 104 -3.29 25.20 -11.49
CA GLN A 104 -1.92 25.62 -11.79
C GLN A 104 -1.35 26.48 -10.65
N SER A 105 -1.24 25.87 -9.46
CA SER A 105 -0.65 26.52 -8.28
C SER A 105 0.87 26.64 -8.39
N ASN A 106 1.49 27.32 -7.43
CA ASN A 106 2.96 27.33 -7.28
C ASN A 106 3.51 25.90 -7.14
N THR A 107 2.81 25.03 -6.40
CA THR A 107 3.15 23.61 -6.23
C THR A 107 3.15 22.88 -7.58
N TYR A 108 2.12 23.10 -8.41
CA TYR A 108 2.04 22.56 -9.76
C TYR A 108 3.24 22.99 -10.62
N HIS A 109 3.57 24.29 -10.66
CA HIS A 109 4.68 24.78 -11.47
C HIS A 109 6.04 24.24 -11.01
N LYS A 110 6.27 24.17 -9.69
CA LYS A 110 7.46 23.52 -9.13
C LYS A 110 7.53 22.06 -9.52
N LEU A 111 6.42 21.34 -9.41
CA LEU A 111 6.33 19.93 -9.77
C LEU A 111 6.62 19.69 -11.25
N ILE A 112 6.02 20.45 -12.16
CA ILE A 112 6.31 20.36 -13.61
C ILE A 112 7.79 20.60 -13.86
N LYS A 113 8.38 21.65 -13.27
CA LYS A 113 9.83 21.93 -13.42
C LYS A 113 10.69 20.75 -12.97
N GLN A 114 10.36 20.10 -11.85
CA GLN A 114 11.12 18.92 -11.39
C GLN A 114 10.90 17.70 -12.29
N ILE A 115 9.70 17.52 -12.84
CA ILE A 115 9.41 16.46 -13.81
C ILE A 115 10.23 16.69 -15.09
N ASP A 116 10.31 17.93 -15.59
CA ASP A 116 11.11 18.27 -16.76
C ASP A 116 12.60 17.99 -16.54
N ILE A 117 13.13 18.35 -15.37
CA ILE A 117 14.50 18.00 -14.98
C ILE A 117 14.68 16.48 -14.97
N TYR A 118 13.76 15.73 -14.35
CA TYR A 118 13.85 14.27 -14.28
C TYR A 118 13.82 13.61 -15.66
N ILE A 119 12.96 14.08 -16.57
CA ILE A 119 12.80 13.53 -17.93
C ILE A 119 14.03 13.87 -18.78
N ASN A 120 14.49 15.13 -18.78
CA ASN A 120 15.57 15.58 -19.64
C ASN A 120 16.94 14.97 -19.29
N HIS A 121 17.11 14.51 -18.04
CA HIS A 121 18.32 13.84 -17.59
C HIS A 121 18.16 12.31 -17.52
N SER A 122 17.06 11.77 -18.05
CA SER A 122 16.86 10.32 -18.15
C SER A 122 17.65 9.73 -19.31
N GLY A 123 18.74 9.02 -19.00
CA GLY A 123 19.58 8.33 -19.99
C GLY A 123 20.95 8.96 -20.27
N ASN A 124 21.32 10.05 -19.56
CA ASN A 124 22.67 10.58 -19.56
C ASN A 124 23.41 10.12 -18.28
N ASP A 125 24.40 9.24 -18.42
CA ASP A 125 25.21 8.74 -17.28
C ASP A 125 25.96 9.84 -16.50
N LYS A 126 26.07 11.05 -17.07
CA LYS A 126 26.81 12.17 -16.47
C LYS A 126 26.02 12.98 -15.43
N ASP A 127 24.68 12.88 -15.40
CA ASP A 127 23.81 13.73 -14.56
C ASP A 127 22.87 12.92 -13.63
N ASP A 128 23.30 11.74 -13.21
CA ASP A 128 22.54 10.84 -12.32
C ASP A 128 22.17 11.51 -10.99
N ASP A 129 23.03 12.40 -10.46
CA ASP A 129 22.75 13.13 -9.21
C ASP A 129 21.60 14.13 -9.34
N LEU A 130 21.50 14.85 -10.46
CA LEU A 130 20.40 15.77 -10.72
C LEU A 130 19.08 15.01 -10.89
N GLN A 131 19.13 13.87 -11.57
CA GLN A 131 17.96 13.00 -11.73
C GLN A 131 17.47 12.45 -10.38
N LYS A 132 18.39 11.93 -9.56
CA LYS A 132 18.10 11.44 -8.21
C LYS A 132 17.54 12.54 -7.31
N PHE A 133 18.11 13.74 -7.39
CA PHE A 133 17.63 14.90 -6.66
C PHE A 133 16.21 15.28 -7.06
N ALA A 134 15.94 15.41 -8.37
CA ALA A 134 14.61 15.72 -8.88
C ALA A 134 13.58 14.67 -8.45
N ARG A 135 13.93 13.38 -8.54
CA ARG A 135 13.10 12.29 -8.04
C ARG A 135 12.81 12.43 -6.55
N SER A 136 13.84 12.65 -5.73
CA SER A 136 13.69 12.83 -4.29
C SER A 136 12.82 14.05 -3.95
N TYR A 137 12.94 15.15 -4.70
CA TYR A 137 12.10 16.33 -4.49
C TYR A 137 10.63 16.04 -4.82
N ILE A 138 10.36 15.29 -5.89
CA ILE A 138 9.00 14.88 -6.25
C ILE A 138 8.40 13.95 -5.18
N GLU A 139 9.14 12.96 -4.69
CA GLU A 139 8.64 11.91 -3.79
C GLU A 139 8.66 12.31 -2.30
N ASN A 140 9.74 12.92 -1.84
CA ASN A 140 10.05 13.13 -0.42
C ASN A 140 10.07 14.60 0.00
N GLY A 141 10.32 15.52 -0.93
CA GLY A 141 10.47 16.95 -0.62
C GLY A 141 11.89 17.29 -0.13
N ILE A 142 12.25 18.58 -0.20
CA ILE A 142 13.56 19.06 0.30
C ILE A 142 13.46 19.54 1.75
N ASP A 143 12.43 20.36 2.06
CA ASP A 143 12.36 21.07 3.37
C ASP A 143 11.25 20.56 4.30
N SER A 144 10.10 20.14 3.74
CA SER A 144 8.89 19.81 4.51
C SER A 144 8.76 18.33 4.88
N GLY A 145 9.65 17.47 4.35
CA GLY A 145 9.49 16.01 4.38
C GLY A 145 8.22 15.52 3.66
N ARG A 146 7.60 16.37 2.82
CA ARG A 146 6.47 16.04 1.96
C ARG A 146 6.85 16.34 0.51
N GLY A 147 6.82 15.31 -0.33
CA GLY A 147 7.09 15.46 -1.77
C GLY A 147 6.07 16.34 -2.48
N LEU A 148 6.53 17.03 -3.54
CA LEU A 148 5.69 17.90 -4.37
C LEU A 148 4.48 17.15 -4.96
N GLU A 149 4.61 15.86 -5.29
CA GLU A 149 3.47 15.04 -5.74
C GLU A 149 2.37 14.99 -4.67
N LYS A 150 2.76 14.75 -3.42
CA LYS A 150 1.82 14.58 -2.30
C LYS A 150 1.11 15.89 -1.97
N GLU A 151 1.83 17.01 -2.04
CA GLU A 151 1.28 18.35 -1.85
C GLU A 151 0.29 18.70 -2.96
N PHE A 152 0.68 18.52 -4.22
CA PHE A 152 -0.20 18.77 -5.36
C PHE A 152 -1.47 17.92 -5.31
N ARG A 153 -1.32 16.65 -4.96
CA ARG A 153 -2.44 15.74 -4.78
C ARG A 153 -3.42 16.19 -3.69
N HIS A 154 -2.89 16.74 -2.60
CA HIS A 154 -3.71 17.28 -1.52
C HIS A 154 -4.49 18.53 -1.97
N GLU A 155 -3.87 19.43 -2.74
CA GLU A 155 -4.56 20.58 -3.32
C GLU A 155 -5.71 20.16 -4.24
N ILE A 156 -5.50 19.15 -5.07
CA ILE A 156 -6.55 18.57 -5.93
C ILE A 156 -7.70 18.05 -5.08
N TYR A 157 -7.41 17.22 -4.07
CA TYR A 157 -8.41 16.66 -3.18
C TYR A 157 -9.23 17.76 -2.49
N THR A 158 -8.58 18.79 -1.96
CA THR A 158 -9.26 19.88 -1.24
C THR A 158 -10.20 20.65 -2.16
N LYS A 159 -9.76 20.99 -3.38
CA LYS A 159 -10.60 21.67 -4.38
C LYS A 159 -11.78 20.80 -4.81
N LEU A 160 -11.52 19.53 -5.09
CA LEU A 160 -12.56 18.57 -5.50
C LEU A 160 -13.59 18.35 -4.39
N ARG A 161 -13.14 18.19 -3.14
CA ARG A 161 -14.02 18.03 -1.97
C ARG A 161 -14.86 19.28 -1.73
N HIS A 162 -14.26 20.47 -1.79
CA HIS A 162 -14.98 21.72 -1.60
C HIS A 162 -16.05 21.92 -2.69
N PHE A 163 -15.72 21.62 -3.94
CA PHE A 163 -16.68 21.63 -5.04
C PHE A 163 -17.84 20.64 -4.78
N ALA A 164 -17.53 19.40 -4.40
CA ALA A 164 -18.54 18.39 -4.11
C ALA A 164 -19.48 18.80 -2.96
N ILE A 165 -18.95 19.34 -1.87
CA ILE A 165 -19.77 19.82 -0.73
C ILE A 165 -20.72 20.94 -1.18
N LYS A 166 -20.19 21.95 -1.87
CA LYS A 166 -21.00 23.06 -2.36
C LYS A 166 -22.12 22.60 -3.30
N GLN A 167 -21.87 21.60 -4.15
CA GLN A 167 -22.91 21.09 -5.03
C GLN A 167 -23.95 20.25 -4.28
N LEU A 168 -23.51 19.43 -3.33
CA LEU A 168 -24.41 18.61 -2.50
C LEU A 168 -25.34 19.49 -1.66
N GLU A 169 -24.85 20.59 -1.06
CA GLU A 169 -25.67 21.55 -0.31
C GLU A 169 -26.77 22.20 -1.17
N ASN A 170 -26.55 22.31 -2.49
CA ASN A 170 -27.48 22.91 -3.44
C ASN A 170 -28.31 21.88 -4.22
N SER A 171 -28.25 20.59 -3.86
CA SER A 171 -28.93 19.51 -4.59
C SER A 171 -29.64 18.54 -3.65
N ASP A 172 -30.82 18.04 -4.02
CA ASP A 172 -31.53 16.97 -3.30
C ASP A 172 -30.93 15.57 -3.54
N SER A 173 -29.62 15.47 -3.78
CA SER A 173 -28.99 14.19 -4.12
C SER A 173 -28.59 13.41 -2.86
N ASN A 174 -28.96 12.12 -2.81
CA ASN A 174 -28.63 11.20 -1.72
C ASN A 174 -27.20 10.63 -1.81
N LEU A 175 -26.31 11.25 -2.59
CA LEU A 175 -24.94 10.76 -2.79
C LEU A 175 -24.04 11.14 -1.62
N SER A 176 -23.16 10.24 -1.21
CA SER A 176 -22.05 10.60 -0.33
C SER A 176 -21.07 11.54 -1.02
N ILE A 177 -20.33 12.32 -0.23
CA ILE A 177 -19.27 13.21 -0.75
C ILE A 177 -18.27 12.44 -1.62
N LYS A 178 -17.92 11.20 -1.23
CA LYS A 178 -17.02 10.33 -2.01
C LYS A 178 -17.61 10.02 -3.39
N GLU A 179 -18.85 9.58 -3.46
CA GLU A 179 -19.52 9.24 -4.72
C GLU A 179 -19.66 10.46 -5.63
N TYR A 180 -20.00 11.62 -5.05
CA TYR A 180 -20.09 12.86 -5.80
C TYR A 180 -18.73 13.27 -6.37
N MET A 181 -17.66 13.21 -5.58
CA MET A 181 -16.30 13.50 -6.08
C MET A 181 -15.91 12.59 -7.26
N LEU A 182 -16.22 11.29 -7.19
CA LEU A 182 -15.97 10.35 -8.29
C LEU A 182 -16.80 10.71 -9.53
N LYS A 183 -18.08 11.07 -9.35
CA LYS A 183 -18.96 11.53 -10.43
C LYS A 183 -18.42 12.80 -11.10
N THR A 184 -18.00 13.80 -10.31
CA THR A 184 -17.38 15.04 -10.81
C THR A 184 -16.17 14.76 -11.68
N VAL A 185 -15.29 13.83 -11.27
CA VAL A 185 -14.11 13.47 -12.08
C VAL A 185 -14.48 12.77 -13.39
N ARG A 186 -15.65 12.10 -13.48
CA ARG A 186 -16.11 11.49 -14.74
C ARG A 186 -16.74 12.50 -15.69
N GLU A 187 -17.59 13.37 -15.15
CA GLU A 187 -18.53 14.17 -15.92
C GLU A 187 -18.06 15.62 -16.13
N ASP A 188 -17.44 16.23 -15.13
CA ASP A 188 -17.04 17.64 -15.17
C ASP A 188 -15.72 17.81 -15.94
N LYS A 189 -15.76 18.63 -17.00
CA LYS A 189 -14.60 18.93 -17.85
C LYS A 189 -13.42 19.51 -17.07
N SER A 190 -13.69 20.25 -16.00
CA SER A 190 -12.68 20.92 -15.15
C SER A 190 -11.92 19.92 -14.27
N PHE A 191 -12.49 18.73 -14.04
CA PHE A 191 -11.90 17.71 -13.15
C PHE A 191 -11.50 16.44 -13.89
N ARG A 192 -11.99 16.23 -15.12
CA ARG A 192 -11.77 15.00 -15.89
C ARG A 192 -10.30 14.66 -16.14
N TRP A 193 -9.42 15.66 -16.24
CA TRP A 193 -7.97 15.47 -16.37
C TRP A 193 -7.36 14.67 -15.20
N ILE A 194 -7.95 14.73 -14.01
CA ILE A 194 -7.48 14.02 -12.80
C ILE A 194 -7.42 12.51 -13.06
N SER A 195 -8.44 11.95 -13.71
CA SER A 195 -8.49 10.53 -14.06
C SER A 195 -7.42 10.09 -15.06
N SER A 196 -6.90 11.03 -15.86
CA SER A 196 -5.82 10.78 -16.83
C SER A 196 -4.45 10.78 -16.14
N VAL A 197 -4.26 11.62 -15.12
CA VAL A 197 -3.01 11.69 -14.33
C VAL A 197 -2.97 10.62 -13.25
N PHE A 198 -4.10 10.36 -12.60
CA PHE A 198 -4.26 9.43 -11.48
C PHE A 198 -5.33 8.38 -11.80
N PRO A 199 -5.05 7.45 -12.73
CA PRO A 199 -6.04 6.47 -13.19
C PRO A 199 -6.49 5.51 -12.08
N THR A 200 -5.71 5.37 -11.00
CA THR A 200 -6.06 4.58 -9.82
C THR A 200 -7.28 5.11 -9.06
N ILE A 201 -7.74 6.35 -9.31
CA ILE A 201 -8.98 6.88 -8.71
C ILE A 201 -10.19 5.99 -8.98
N PHE A 202 -10.20 5.31 -10.13
CA PHE A 202 -11.25 4.39 -10.56
C PHE A 202 -10.76 2.94 -10.59
N ILE A 203 -9.78 2.58 -9.75
CA ILE A 203 -9.22 1.22 -9.72
C ILE A 203 -10.28 0.13 -9.54
N GLU A 204 -11.38 0.46 -8.86
CA GLU A 204 -12.50 -0.45 -8.61
C GLU A 204 -13.26 -0.81 -9.90
N ASP A 205 -13.28 0.07 -10.91
CA ASP A 205 -13.98 -0.16 -12.19
C ASP A 205 -13.27 -1.17 -13.11
N TYR A 206 -11.97 -1.37 -12.92
CA TYR A 206 -11.17 -2.20 -13.82
C TYR A 206 -11.21 -3.65 -13.39
N GLN A 207 -11.60 -4.52 -14.32
CA GLN A 207 -11.65 -5.96 -14.13
C GLN A 207 -10.25 -6.59 -14.09
N ILE A 208 -9.28 -6.02 -14.83
CA ILE A 208 -7.92 -6.55 -14.95
C ILE A 208 -6.95 -5.51 -14.42
N LEU A 209 -6.19 -5.87 -13.38
CA LEU A 209 -5.11 -5.07 -12.84
C LEU A 209 -3.76 -5.69 -13.21
N MET A 210 -2.87 -4.90 -13.81
CA MET A 210 -1.50 -5.31 -14.12
C MET A 210 -0.51 -4.45 -13.33
N MET A 211 0.40 -5.07 -12.60
CA MET A 211 1.40 -4.33 -11.81
C MET A 211 2.63 -5.18 -11.50
N ASN A 212 3.67 -4.56 -10.96
CA ASN A 212 4.79 -5.34 -10.43
C ASN A 212 4.49 -5.89 -9.02
N THR A 213 5.21 -6.94 -8.61
CA THR A 213 5.08 -7.58 -7.29
C THR A 213 5.28 -6.59 -6.14
N SER A 214 6.28 -5.71 -6.22
CA SER A 214 6.54 -4.71 -5.17
C SER A 214 5.37 -3.74 -4.98
N LYS A 215 4.70 -3.35 -6.07
CA LYS A 215 3.51 -2.48 -6.04
C LYS A 215 2.32 -3.20 -5.44
N PHE A 216 2.12 -4.48 -5.78
CA PHE A 216 1.07 -5.30 -5.20
C PHE A 216 1.21 -5.48 -3.68
N LEU A 217 2.45 -5.60 -3.18
CA LEU A 217 2.74 -5.73 -1.74
C LEU A 217 2.73 -4.40 -0.97
N THR A 218 2.40 -3.28 -1.64
CA THR A 218 2.37 -1.95 -1.02
C THR A 218 0.99 -1.32 -1.17
N SER A 219 0.82 -0.16 -0.53
CA SER A 219 -0.42 0.59 -0.67
C SER A 219 -0.54 1.25 -2.05
N TYR A 220 -1.77 1.35 -2.53
CA TYR A 220 -2.16 2.30 -3.56
C TYR A 220 -2.93 3.44 -2.88
N SER A 221 -2.66 4.67 -3.28
CA SER A 221 -3.40 5.83 -2.79
C SER A 221 -4.23 6.41 -3.91
N THR A 222 -5.52 6.55 -3.68
CA THR A 222 -6.41 7.27 -4.59
C THR A 222 -6.60 8.70 -4.09
N ILE A 223 -6.98 9.62 -4.99
CA ILE A 223 -7.30 11.01 -4.62
C ILE A 223 -8.43 11.04 -3.58
N VAL A 224 -9.47 10.22 -3.77
CA VAL A 224 -10.76 10.32 -3.06
C VAL A 224 -10.90 9.28 -1.93
N GLY A 225 -10.08 8.23 -1.90
CA GLY A 225 -10.20 7.10 -0.96
C GLY A 225 -9.01 6.86 -0.04
N GLY A 226 -7.97 7.70 -0.11
CA GLY A 226 -6.77 7.56 0.71
C GLY A 226 -5.91 6.34 0.36
N PRO A 227 -4.85 6.08 1.15
CA PRO A 227 -4.00 4.91 0.97
C PRO A 227 -4.68 3.62 1.45
N GLN A 228 -4.69 2.60 0.61
CA GLN A 228 -5.22 1.27 0.91
C GLN A 228 -4.24 0.20 0.44
N GLN A 229 -4.21 -0.96 1.10
CA GLN A 229 -3.37 -2.09 0.68
C GLN A 229 -4.17 -3.03 -0.21
N PHE A 230 -3.52 -3.56 -1.26
CA PHE A 230 -4.17 -4.52 -2.16
C PHE A 230 -4.66 -5.74 -1.41
N LEU A 231 -3.77 -6.41 -0.65
CA LEU A 231 -4.05 -7.67 0.02
C LEU A 231 -5.16 -7.61 1.08
N THR A 232 -5.46 -6.42 1.63
CA THR A 232 -6.51 -6.25 2.66
C THR A 232 -7.79 -5.63 2.12
N ASN A 233 -7.76 -5.06 0.91
CA ASN A 233 -8.96 -4.52 0.30
C ASN A 233 -9.83 -5.64 -0.27
N LYS A 234 -10.96 -5.89 0.40
CA LYS A 234 -11.97 -6.89 0.01
C LYS A 234 -12.58 -6.66 -1.37
N VAL A 235 -12.80 -5.41 -1.80
CA VAL A 235 -13.31 -5.08 -3.14
C VAL A 235 -12.34 -5.51 -4.24
N ILE A 236 -11.04 -5.52 -3.92
CA ILE A 236 -10.00 -5.88 -4.89
C ILE A 236 -9.68 -7.39 -4.86
N ILE A 237 -9.63 -8.01 -3.67
CA ILE A 237 -9.12 -9.38 -3.51
C ILE A 237 -10.22 -10.44 -3.43
N ASN A 238 -11.43 -10.10 -2.98
CA ASN A 238 -12.49 -11.10 -2.91
C ASN A 238 -12.81 -11.60 -4.31
N ASN A 239 -12.88 -12.93 -4.45
CA ASN A 239 -13.13 -13.60 -5.72
C ASN A 239 -12.17 -13.18 -6.87
N ALA A 240 -10.96 -12.75 -6.53
CA ALA A 240 -9.95 -12.38 -7.51
C ALA A 240 -9.08 -13.58 -7.93
N LEU A 241 -8.74 -13.65 -9.21
CA LEU A 241 -7.69 -14.54 -9.73
C LEU A 241 -6.36 -13.78 -9.77
N ILE A 242 -5.38 -14.22 -8.97
CA ILE A 242 -4.03 -13.64 -8.96
C ILE A 242 -3.10 -14.54 -9.79
N ILE A 243 -2.58 -13.99 -10.88
CA ILE A 243 -1.59 -14.64 -11.75
C ILE A 243 -0.22 -14.07 -11.41
N ILE A 244 0.67 -14.94 -10.94
CA ILE A 244 2.05 -14.58 -10.58
C ILE A 244 2.98 -15.11 -11.66
N ASP A 245 3.58 -14.22 -12.43
CA ASP A 245 4.66 -14.59 -13.33
C ASP A 245 5.99 -14.73 -12.56
N GLU A 246 6.86 -15.61 -13.03
CA GLU A 246 8.17 -15.89 -12.44
C GLU A 246 8.14 -16.05 -10.90
N PHE A 247 7.35 -17.01 -10.42
CA PHE A 247 7.09 -17.23 -8.99
C PHE A 247 8.37 -17.28 -8.12
N ASP A 248 9.45 -17.91 -8.60
CA ASP A 248 10.72 -18.01 -7.87
C ASP A 248 11.34 -16.64 -7.57
N GLN A 249 11.27 -15.71 -8.52
CA GLN A 249 11.73 -14.34 -8.33
C GLN A 249 10.76 -13.57 -7.42
N THR A 250 9.46 -13.79 -7.57
CA THR A 250 8.42 -13.19 -6.72
C THR A 250 8.60 -13.54 -5.25
N LYS A 251 8.98 -14.78 -4.93
CA LYS A 251 9.31 -15.22 -3.57
C LYS A 251 10.40 -14.34 -2.93
N LYS A 252 11.46 -14.00 -3.68
CA LYS A 252 12.55 -13.14 -3.20
C LYS A 252 12.06 -11.72 -2.89
N VAL A 253 11.17 -11.17 -3.72
CA VAL A 253 10.57 -9.84 -3.51
C VAL A 253 9.70 -9.83 -2.25
N ILE A 254 8.90 -10.87 -2.04
CA ILE A 254 8.07 -11.01 -0.83
C ILE A 254 8.94 -11.08 0.42
N LEU A 255 10.00 -11.90 0.41
CA LEU A 255 10.90 -12.05 1.56
C LEU A 255 11.58 -10.73 1.92
N ARG A 256 12.15 -10.02 0.94
CA ARG A 256 12.73 -8.68 1.16
C ARG A 256 11.71 -7.70 1.72
N LYS A 257 10.46 -7.78 1.27
CA LYS A 257 9.40 -6.91 1.78
C LYS A 257 9.09 -7.19 3.25
N ILE A 258 9.08 -8.46 3.65
CA ILE A 258 8.93 -8.88 5.05
C ILE A 258 10.12 -8.40 5.88
N GLU A 259 11.34 -8.57 5.39
CA GLU A 259 12.57 -8.06 6.04
C GLU A 259 12.51 -6.54 6.23
N ASP A 260 12.22 -5.79 5.16
CA ASP A 260 12.07 -4.34 5.21
C ASP A 260 10.98 -3.89 6.19
N GLN A 261 9.86 -4.62 6.25
CA GLN A 261 8.77 -4.32 7.17
C GLN A 261 9.18 -4.66 8.60
N ALA A 262 9.89 -5.75 8.83
CA ALA A 262 10.44 -6.10 10.13
C ALA A 262 11.43 -5.04 10.61
N ILE A 263 12.31 -4.55 9.72
CA ILE A 263 13.28 -3.48 10.02
C ILE A 263 12.57 -2.15 10.28
N ARG A 264 11.56 -1.78 9.47
CA ARG A 264 10.79 -0.54 9.68
C ARG A 264 9.89 -0.60 10.92
N ASN A 265 9.39 -1.79 11.25
CA ASN A 265 8.64 -2.08 12.46
C ASN A 265 9.55 -2.47 13.63
N ILE A 266 10.84 -2.12 13.61
CA ILE A 266 11.63 -1.96 14.85
C ILE A 266 11.16 -0.68 15.59
N GLY A 267 9.88 -0.33 15.50
CA GLY A 267 9.20 0.26 16.65
C GLY A 267 9.06 -0.88 17.64
N ASP A 268 9.57 -0.70 18.84
CA ASP A 268 9.48 -1.72 19.87
C ASP A 268 8.01 -1.83 20.26
N LEU A 269 7.26 -2.69 19.55
CA LEU A 269 5.81 -2.85 19.69
C LEU A 269 5.43 -3.19 21.13
N PHE A 270 6.36 -3.81 21.85
CA PHE A 270 6.24 -4.09 23.26
C PHE A 270 6.41 -2.82 24.10
N LYS A 271 7.40 -1.96 23.82
CA LYS A 271 7.49 -0.61 24.42
C LYS A 271 6.32 0.28 24.05
N ASP A 272 5.83 0.27 22.81
CA ASP A 272 4.65 1.03 22.39
C ASP A 272 3.42 0.55 23.17
N PHE A 273 3.26 -0.77 23.30
CA PHE A 273 2.22 -1.37 24.13
C PHE A 273 2.36 -0.95 25.60
N GLN A 274 3.56 -1.01 26.19
CA GLN A 274 3.82 -0.54 27.56
C GLN A 274 3.60 0.97 27.71
N GLY A 275 3.87 1.77 26.68
CA GLY A 275 3.62 3.22 26.67
C GLY A 275 2.14 3.55 26.82
N PHE A 276 1.24 2.70 26.30
CA PHE A 276 -0.19 2.85 26.53
C PHE A 276 -0.59 2.68 27.99
N GLN A 277 0.24 2.05 28.84
CA GLN A 277 -0.05 1.95 30.26
C GLN A 277 -0.29 3.32 30.88
N GLN A 278 0.60 4.28 30.62
CA GLN A 278 0.48 5.62 31.21
C GLN A 278 -0.81 6.30 30.76
N VAL A 279 -1.17 6.12 29.49
CA VAL A 279 -2.41 6.68 28.90
C VAL A 279 -3.66 6.05 29.52
N PHE A 280 -3.68 4.74 29.74
CA PHE A 280 -4.85 4.04 30.29
C PHE A 280 -4.94 4.08 31.82
N ASP A 281 -3.81 4.28 32.52
CA ASP A 281 -3.75 4.48 33.97
C ASP A 281 -4.20 5.91 34.34
N CYS A 282 -4.09 6.88 33.44
CA CYS A 282 -4.68 8.21 33.61
C CYS A 282 -6.22 8.11 33.71
N LYS A 283 -6.78 8.72 34.76
CA LYS A 283 -8.22 8.95 34.85
C LYS A 283 -8.59 10.10 33.92
N ILE A 284 -9.46 9.86 32.94
CA ILE A 284 -10.06 10.93 32.13
C ILE A 284 -10.84 11.84 33.07
N SER A 285 -10.52 13.15 33.09
CA SER A 285 -11.23 14.12 33.92
C SER A 285 -12.70 14.21 33.49
N GLU A 286 -13.59 14.53 34.43
CA GLU A 286 -15.02 14.67 34.14
C GLU A 286 -15.31 15.79 33.12
N ASP A 287 -14.46 16.82 33.07
CA ASP A 287 -14.60 17.92 32.12
C ASP A 287 -14.26 17.51 30.68
N LEU A 288 -13.28 16.63 30.50
CA LEU A 288 -12.97 16.03 29.20
C LEU A 288 -14.09 15.10 28.72
N LYS A 289 -14.78 14.40 29.62
CA LYS A 289 -15.96 13.58 29.26
C LYS A 289 -17.13 14.42 28.78
N LYS A 290 -17.29 15.64 29.30
CA LYS A 290 -18.35 16.58 28.88
C LYS A 290 -18.09 17.22 27.51
N LEU A 291 -16.82 17.34 27.11
CA LEU A 291 -16.40 17.97 25.85
C LEU A 291 -16.30 16.99 24.66
N GLN A 292 -16.40 15.68 24.90
CA GLN A 292 -16.18 14.65 23.90
C GLN A 292 -17.48 13.92 23.52
N SER A 293 -17.55 13.42 22.29
CA SER A 293 -18.74 12.66 21.86
C SER A 293 -18.87 11.33 22.62
N PRO A 294 -20.09 10.88 22.97
CA PRO A 294 -20.30 9.61 23.68
C PRO A 294 -19.65 8.40 22.98
N LYS A 295 -19.68 8.36 21.64
CA LYS A 295 -19.07 7.29 20.83
C LYS A 295 -17.56 7.19 20.98
N MET A 296 -16.86 8.31 21.17
CA MET A 296 -15.42 8.29 21.38
C MET A 296 -15.05 7.83 22.79
N ILE A 297 -15.86 8.16 23.79
CA ILE A 297 -15.69 7.66 25.16
C ILE A 297 -15.87 6.13 25.17
N GLU A 298 -16.92 5.63 24.54
CA GLU A 298 -17.18 4.19 24.39
C GLU A 298 -16.03 3.47 23.68
N SER A 299 -15.56 4.04 22.56
CA SER A 299 -14.41 3.48 21.82
C SER A 299 -13.12 3.46 22.66
N PHE A 300 -12.88 4.48 23.48
CA PHE A 300 -11.72 4.53 24.37
C PHE A 300 -11.79 3.45 25.45
N GLU A 301 -12.94 3.28 26.11
CA GLU A 301 -13.15 2.25 27.13
C GLU A 301 -13.02 0.83 26.55
N ASP A 302 -13.52 0.60 25.33
CA ASP A 302 -13.35 -0.66 24.61
C ASP A 302 -11.88 -0.99 24.34
N ILE A 303 -11.09 0.00 23.91
CA ILE A 303 -9.64 -0.17 23.68
C ILE A 303 -8.93 -0.43 25.02
N LYS A 304 -9.28 0.32 26.07
CA LYS A 304 -8.74 0.12 27.42
C LYS A 304 -9.00 -1.29 27.95
N LYS A 305 -10.22 -1.80 27.75
CA LYS A 305 -10.58 -3.17 28.13
C LYS A 305 -9.72 -4.20 27.40
N LYS A 306 -9.59 -4.09 26.08
CA LYS A 306 -8.72 -4.98 25.27
C LYS A 306 -7.25 -4.91 25.72
N TYR A 307 -6.77 -3.71 26.03
CA TYR A 307 -5.42 -3.52 26.56
C TYR A 307 -5.22 -4.28 27.88
N VAL A 308 -6.15 -4.13 28.83
CA VAL A 308 -6.09 -4.83 30.13
C VAL A 308 -6.18 -6.35 29.96
N GLU A 309 -7.04 -6.85 29.07
CA GLU A 309 -7.15 -8.28 28.76
C GLU A 309 -5.82 -8.85 28.26
N ILE A 310 -5.16 -8.18 27.31
CA ILE A 310 -3.85 -8.59 26.77
C ILE A 310 -2.78 -8.50 27.86
N LYS A 311 -2.72 -7.39 28.61
CA LYS A 311 -1.76 -7.18 29.71
C LYS A 311 -1.82 -8.30 30.74
N ASN A 312 -3.03 -8.68 31.16
CA ASN A 312 -3.24 -9.70 32.18
C ASN A 312 -2.99 -11.11 31.64
N LYS A 313 -3.40 -11.39 30.39
CA LYS A 313 -3.21 -12.70 29.77
C LYS A 313 -1.73 -13.04 29.53
N TYR A 314 -0.93 -12.04 29.16
CA TYR A 314 0.47 -12.24 28.77
C TYR A 314 1.48 -11.68 29.78
N HIS A 315 1.03 -11.17 30.93
CA HIS A 315 1.87 -10.64 32.01
C HIS A 315 2.93 -9.63 31.55
N THR A 316 2.56 -8.74 30.61
CA THR A 316 3.51 -7.86 29.89
C THR A 316 4.28 -6.86 30.75
N ASN A 317 3.89 -6.69 32.02
CA ASN A 317 4.48 -5.75 32.98
C ASN A 317 4.89 -6.43 34.29
N ALA A 318 4.99 -7.77 34.31
CA ALA A 318 5.45 -8.49 35.49
C ALA A 318 6.97 -8.34 35.62
N ASN A 319 7.44 -8.00 36.83
CA ASN A 319 8.85 -8.16 37.20
C ASN A 319 9.08 -9.65 37.46
N TRP A 320 10.07 -10.23 36.79
CA TRP A 320 10.39 -11.65 36.91
C TRP A 320 11.36 -11.85 38.07
N TYR A 321 10.94 -12.63 39.07
CA TYR A 321 11.78 -13.04 40.19
C TYR A 321 12.18 -14.50 40.00
N LEU A 322 13.48 -14.75 39.87
CA LEU A 322 14.03 -16.11 39.81
C LEU A 322 14.17 -16.63 41.24
N ASN A 323 13.29 -17.54 41.64
CA ASN A 323 13.37 -18.16 42.97
C ASN A 323 14.41 -19.28 43.06
N GLU A 324 14.90 -19.82 41.94
CA GLU A 324 15.85 -20.94 41.96
C GLU A 324 16.91 -20.82 40.87
N ARG A 325 18.11 -21.37 41.13
CA ARG A 325 19.16 -21.57 40.13
C ARG A 325 18.75 -22.68 39.16
N ASN A 326 17.67 -22.51 38.41
CA ASN A 326 17.35 -23.44 37.34
C ASN A 326 18.30 -23.19 36.17
N THR A 327 19.10 -24.21 35.86
CA THR A 327 20.08 -24.26 34.75
C THR A 327 19.43 -24.48 33.39
N VAL A 328 18.11 -24.33 33.29
CA VAL A 328 17.37 -24.46 32.03
C VAL A 328 17.30 -23.07 31.42
N HIS A 329 17.75 -22.94 30.17
CA HIS A 329 17.77 -21.68 29.43
C HIS A 329 16.36 -21.07 29.34
N GLU A 330 16.04 -20.15 30.26
CA GLU A 330 14.85 -19.34 30.18
C GLU A 330 15.05 -18.28 29.09
N PHE A 331 14.23 -18.36 28.03
CA PHE A 331 14.24 -17.36 26.97
C PHE A 331 13.53 -16.10 27.46
N MET A 332 14.29 -15.03 27.68
CA MET A 332 13.75 -13.71 27.91
C MET A 332 13.63 -12.95 26.58
N PHE A 333 12.45 -12.38 26.31
CA PHE A 333 12.31 -11.43 25.22
C PHE A 333 13.12 -10.18 25.53
N PHE A 334 14.02 -9.80 24.62
CA PHE A 334 14.82 -8.59 24.76
C PHE A 334 13.91 -7.37 24.62
N ASP A 335 13.62 -6.69 25.73
CA ASP A 335 12.79 -5.47 25.79
C ASP A 335 13.64 -4.19 25.80
N GLY A 336 14.97 -4.33 25.64
CA GLY A 336 15.93 -3.24 25.66
C GLY A 336 16.03 -2.50 27.00
N LYS A 337 15.53 -3.09 28.11
CA LYS A 337 15.72 -2.57 29.47
C LYS A 337 16.83 -3.33 30.18
N VAL A 338 17.44 -2.65 31.16
CA VAL A 338 18.29 -3.33 32.14
C VAL A 338 17.35 -4.02 33.12
N ASN A 339 17.29 -5.35 33.05
CA ASN A 339 16.54 -6.16 34.00
C ASN A 339 17.45 -6.54 35.16
N THR A 340 17.07 -6.15 36.38
CA THR A 340 17.79 -6.50 37.61
C THR A 340 17.21 -7.80 38.14
N PHE A 341 18.02 -8.86 38.14
CA PHE A 341 17.63 -10.13 38.76
C PHE A 341 18.01 -10.09 40.24
N LEU A 342 17.01 -10.12 41.12
CA LEU A 342 17.20 -10.20 42.57
C LEU A 342 17.00 -11.65 43.00
N ASN A 343 18.01 -12.22 43.66
CA ASN A 343 17.93 -13.53 44.28
C ASN A 343 17.59 -13.34 45.76
N ASN A 344 16.57 -14.03 46.27
CA ASN A 344 16.00 -13.76 47.59
C ASN A 344 16.98 -13.94 48.77
N ASP A 345 18.08 -14.67 48.58
CA ASP A 345 18.96 -15.06 49.70
C ASP A 345 20.31 -14.32 49.82
N SER A 346 20.60 -13.28 49.03
CA SER A 346 21.76 -12.44 49.38
C SER A 346 21.71 -11.04 48.76
N LYS A 347 22.01 -10.04 49.59
CA LYS A 347 22.46 -8.68 49.20
C LYS A 347 23.80 -8.75 48.42
N LYS A 348 23.79 -9.34 47.23
CA LYS A 348 24.84 -9.18 46.23
C LYS A 348 24.17 -8.87 44.91
N ASP A 349 24.21 -7.58 44.56
CA ASP A 349 23.75 -7.05 43.29
C ASP A 349 24.45 -7.78 42.15
N CYS A 350 23.70 -8.58 41.39
CA CYS A 350 24.19 -9.14 40.14
C CYS A 350 23.60 -8.30 39.00
N THR A 351 24.38 -7.33 38.52
CA THR A 351 24.03 -6.57 37.32
C THR A 351 24.44 -7.40 36.10
N VAL A 352 23.48 -7.98 35.38
CA VAL A 352 23.75 -8.63 34.10
C VAL A 352 23.68 -7.59 32.99
N LEU A 353 24.85 -7.19 32.50
CA LEU A 353 25.00 -6.26 31.39
C LEU A 353 24.97 -7.06 30.07
N ILE A 354 23.83 -7.12 29.40
CA ILE A 354 23.74 -7.69 28.06
C ILE A 354 24.28 -6.63 27.08
N ILE A 355 25.59 -6.70 26.81
CA ILE A 355 26.22 -5.89 25.78
C ILE A 355 25.85 -6.47 24.42
N GLN A 356 25.09 -5.72 23.63
CA GLN A 356 24.93 -6.00 22.22
C GLN A 356 26.28 -5.72 21.53
N ILE A 357 27.05 -6.77 21.23
CA ILE A 357 28.15 -6.67 20.27
C ILE A 357 27.48 -6.48 18.90
N THR A 358 27.34 -5.23 18.48
CA THR A 358 27.04 -4.92 17.09
C THR A 358 28.27 -5.30 16.28
N GLN A 359 28.20 -6.41 15.53
CA GLN A 359 29.12 -6.61 14.42
C GLN A 359 28.96 -5.42 13.47
N LYS A 360 29.92 -4.49 13.51
CA LYS A 360 30.20 -3.62 12.37
C LYS A 360 30.59 -4.54 11.22
N TYR A 361 29.67 -4.73 10.28
CA TYR A 361 30.03 -5.29 8.98
C TYR A 361 31.01 -4.31 8.31
N LEU A 362 32.22 -4.80 8.04
CA LEU A 362 33.13 -4.26 7.02
C LEU A 362 32.58 -4.56 5.63
#